data_AF-A0A7K9L9I9-F1
#
_entry.id   AF-A0A7K9L9I9-F1
#
_cell.length_a   1.000
_cell.length_b   1.000
_cell.length_c   1.000
_cell.angle_alpha   90.00
_cell.angle_beta   90.00
_cell.angle_gamma   90.00
#
_symmetry.space_group_name_H-M   'P 1'
#
loop_
_entity.id
_entity.type
_entity.pdbx_description
1 polymer ?
#
loop_
_entity_poly.entity_id
_entity_poly.type
_entity_poly.pdbx_seq_one_letter_code
_entity_poly.pdbx_strand_id
1 'polypeptide(L)'
;FIPWKKLYHRYVRREGWALQRVEQILQEFSITKEQQGCVLGLVRLVSSTGPKVDPSGVLQILGTHPLFPKAQLCVLNKFPDLQSKPGAEKLWAVVAVMVLFSASVGDIQRILACFQSPCSRVAVLEVTEVLHCMATLLFAMRDRSIPISNRIHYNIFYCLSLMENSCGIVQPLEEGRVNLCSSGGADVKLTHEQQRILNHRIEPGQTVKIMAFAGTGKTSTLVKYAEKFQELKFLYLTFNKAMAEKAKKVFPRNVTCKTFHSLAFGSIGRHYKDKGKLNFSKMSVYSISFLLQNRKDQSLFIRGKMVSQTLENFFSSSDEEICEEHTPLWFKNTHGQMEQVSREEKKVS
;
A
#
# COMPACT_ATOMS: atom_id res chain seq x y z
N PHE A 1 4.51 5.75 -6.18
CA PHE A 1 3.20 5.10 -5.90
C PHE A 1 2.40 5.94 -4.90
N ILE A 2 1.26 6.48 -5.35
CA ILE A 2 0.17 7.11 -4.56
C ILE A 2 0.62 7.88 -3.29
N PRO A 3 1.41 8.97 -3.41
CA PRO A 3 1.89 9.79 -2.27
C PRO A 3 0.81 10.23 -1.28
N TRP A 4 -0.31 10.76 -1.75
CA TRP A 4 -1.39 11.25 -0.89
C TRP A 4 -2.09 10.12 -0.16
N LYS A 5 -2.24 8.93 -0.76
CA LYS A 5 -2.74 7.75 -0.02
C LYS A 5 -1.82 7.36 1.11
N LYS A 6 -0.51 7.36 0.87
CA LYS A 6 0.47 7.08 1.93
C LYS A 6 0.38 8.12 3.05
N LEU A 7 0.34 9.40 2.69
CA LEU A 7 0.22 10.49 3.66
C LEU A 7 -1.06 10.37 4.49
N TYR A 8 -2.20 10.09 3.85
CA TYR A 8 -3.48 9.85 4.52
C TYR A 8 -3.35 8.77 5.61
N HIS A 9 -2.88 7.57 5.25
CA HIS A 9 -2.79 6.46 6.20
C HIS A 9 -1.79 6.72 7.33
N ARG A 10 -0.65 7.37 7.03
CA ARG A 10 0.33 7.76 8.05
C ARG A 10 -0.23 8.83 9.00
N TYR A 11 -0.98 9.78 8.48
CA TYR A 11 -1.67 10.81 9.29
C TYR A 11 -2.71 10.18 10.21
N VAL A 12 -3.54 9.27 9.70
CA VAL A 12 -4.54 8.53 10.50
C VAL A 12 -3.87 7.70 11.60
N ARG A 13 -2.68 7.14 11.34
CA ARG A 13 -1.85 6.44 12.33
C ARG A 13 -1.10 7.34 13.31
N ARG A 14 -1.28 8.67 13.23
CA ARG A 14 -0.61 9.66 14.07
C ARG A 14 0.93 9.62 13.98
N GLU A 15 1.49 9.26 12.82
CA GLU A 15 2.94 9.29 12.61
C GLU A 15 3.46 10.74 12.63
N GLY A 16 4.49 11.03 13.45
CA GLY A 16 4.97 12.40 13.69
C GLY A 16 5.35 13.19 12.43
N TRP A 17 6.08 12.56 11.50
CA TRP A 17 6.43 13.17 10.21
C TRP A 17 5.19 13.55 9.38
N ALA A 18 4.16 12.70 9.37
CA ALA A 18 2.95 12.95 8.61
C ALA A 18 2.11 14.08 9.22
N LEU A 19 2.04 14.15 10.56
CA LEU A 19 1.39 15.25 11.27
C LEU A 19 2.06 16.59 10.95
N GLN A 20 3.40 16.64 11.02
CA GLN A 20 4.18 17.84 10.70
C GLN A 20 4.04 18.23 9.22
N ARG A 21 4.09 17.26 8.31
CA ARG A 21 3.97 17.54 6.87
C ARG A 21 2.59 18.07 6.51
N VAL A 22 1.53 17.47 7.04
CA VAL A 22 0.16 17.97 6.81
C VAL A 22 0.00 19.36 7.43
N GLU A 23 0.59 19.62 8.60
CA GLU A 23 0.54 20.96 9.19
C GLU A 23 1.19 22.03 8.31
N GLN A 24 2.38 21.75 7.79
CA GLN A 24 3.06 22.65 6.87
C GLN A 24 2.18 22.97 5.63
N ILE A 25 1.50 21.96 5.09
CA ILE A 25 0.59 22.12 3.95
C ILE A 25 -0.61 23.00 4.32
N LEU A 26 -1.20 22.80 5.49
CA LEU A 26 -2.33 23.62 5.95
C LEU A 26 -1.92 25.08 6.11
N GLN A 27 -0.73 25.36 6.64
CA GLN A 27 -0.19 26.72 6.78
C GLN A 27 0.11 27.35 5.40
N GLU A 28 0.82 26.61 4.53
CA GLU A 28 1.18 27.07 3.17
C GLU A 28 -0.05 27.47 2.35
N PHE A 29 -1.14 26.72 2.49
CA PHE A 29 -2.39 26.98 1.78
C PHE A 29 -3.44 27.72 2.59
N SER A 30 -3.06 28.31 3.74
CA SER A 30 -3.96 29.18 4.51
C SER A 30 -5.26 28.46 4.96
N ILE A 31 -5.15 27.16 5.29
CA ILE A 31 -6.23 26.29 5.73
C ILE A 31 -6.22 26.24 7.27
N THR A 32 -6.64 27.35 7.89
CA THR A 32 -6.67 27.51 9.35
C THR A 32 -8.10 27.79 9.85
N LYS A 33 -8.31 27.73 11.17
CA LYS A 33 -9.63 27.96 11.77
C LYS A 33 -10.01 29.43 11.76
N GLU A 34 -9.00 30.30 11.84
CA GLU A 34 -9.13 31.75 11.94
C GLU A 34 -9.46 32.39 10.59
N GLN A 35 -9.11 31.72 9.49
CA GLN A 35 -9.25 32.27 8.16
C GLN A 35 -10.62 31.98 7.54
N GLN A 36 -11.32 33.04 7.13
CA GLN A 36 -12.53 32.90 6.33
C GLN A 36 -12.19 32.27 4.97
N GLY A 37 -12.96 31.26 4.59
CA GLY A 37 -12.76 30.58 3.29
C GLY A 37 -11.60 29.58 3.26
N CYS A 38 -11.26 28.93 4.37
CA CYS A 38 -10.25 27.86 4.44
C CYS A 38 -10.44 26.74 3.37
N VAL A 39 -11.68 26.47 2.96
CA VAL A 39 -12.01 25.55 1.85
C VAL A 39 -11.42 25.99 0.51
N LEU A 40 -11.21 27.31 0.31
CA LEU A 40 -10.57 27.83 -0.89
C LEU A 40 -9.09 27.44 -0.96
N GLY A 41 -8.41 27.36 0.19
CA GLY A 41 -7.04 26.86 0.30
C GLY A 41 -6.94 25.39 -0.15
N LEU A 42 -7.91 24.55 0.24
CA LEU A 42 -8.02 23.17 -0.22
C LEU A 42 -8.16 23.10 -1.75
N VAL A 43 -9.05 23.90 -2.33
CA VAL A 43 -9.26 23.93 -3.80
C VAL A 43 -7.98 24.39 -4.52
N ARG A 44 -7.26 25.38 -3.98
CA ARG A 44 -5.97 25.83 -4.52
C ARG A 44 -4.92 24.72 -4.49
N LEU A 45 -4.82 23.97 -3.38
CA LEU A 45 -3.87 22.86 -3.30
C LEU A 45 -4.19 21.80 -4.34
N VAL A 46 -5.47 21.41 -4.48
CA VAL A 46 -5.88 20.40 -5.48
C VAL A 46 -5.61 20.89 -6.90
N SER A 47 -5.90 22.17 -7.18
CA SER A 47 -5.60 22.81 -8.45
C SER A 47 -4.12 22.75 -8.81
N SER A 48 -3.22 23.00 -7.84
CA SER A 48 -1.76 23.02 -8.09
C SER A 48 -1.11 21.64 -8.10
N THR A 49 -1.67 20.68 -7.34
CA THR A 49 -1.11 19.32 -7.19
C THR A 49 -1.72 18.31 -8.16
N GLY A 50 -2.81 18.69 -8.84
CA GLY A 50 -3.44 17.88 -9.86
C GLY A 50 -2.51 17.54 -11.03
N PRO A 51 -2.66 16.35 -11.64
CA PRO A 51 -1.92 15.95 -12.84
C PRO A 51 -2.00 16.97 -13.98
N LYS A 52 -0.86 17.28 -14.57
CA LYS A 52 -0.73 18.19 -15.73
C LYS A 52 -1.03 17.45 -17.04
N VAL A 53 -2.27 16.96 -17.17
CA VAL A 53 -2.76 16.22 -18.34
C VAL A 53 -3.67 17.13 -19.17
N ASP A 54 -3.75 16.88 -20.48
CA ASP A 54 -4.68 17.59 -21.39
C ASP A 54 -6.14 17.45 -20.89
N PRO A 55 -6.80 18.58 -20.54
CA PRO A 55 -8.11 18.56 -19.92
C PRO A 55 -9.26 18.45 -20.93
N SER A 56 -8.99 18.60 -22.23
CA SER A 56 -10.00 18.89 -23.26
C SER A 56 -11.08 17.80 -23.36
N GLY A 57 -10.69 16.53 -23.43
CA GLY A 57 -11.64 15.41 -23.51
C GLY A 57 -12.46 15.21 -22.22
N VAL A 58 -11.85 15.44 -21.07
CA VAL A 58 -12.52 15.27 -19.76
C VAL A 58 -13.49 16.42 -19.49
N LEU A 59 -13.12 17.66 -19.83
CA LEU A 59 -13.99 18.83 -19.64
C LEU A 59 -15.28 18.72 -20.46
N GLN A 60 -15.22 18.19 -21.68
CA GLN A 60 -16.40 17.98 -22.51
C GLN A 60 -17.39 17.00 -21.84
N ILE A 61 -16.88 15.91 -21.25
CA ILE A 61 -17.71 14.93 -20.56
C ILE A 61 -18.22 15.48 -19.24
N LEU A 62 -17.37 16.15 -18.45
CA LEU A 62 -17.77 16.79 -17.20
C LEU A 62 -18.85 17.84 -17.43
N GLY A 63 -18.88 18.51 -18.59
CA GLY A 63 -19.95 19.43 -18.99
C GLY A 63 -21.35 18.84 -18.91
N THR A 64 -21.49 17.52 -19.06
CA THR A 64 -22.78 16.81 -18.94
C THR A 64 -23.19 16.55 -17.48
N HIS A 65 -22.29 16.75 -16.52
CA HIS A 65 -22.55 16.47 -15.11
C HIS A 65 -23.34 17.62 -14.45
N PRO A 66 -24.40 17.33 -13.66
CA PRO A 66 -25.29 18.37 -13.11
C PRO A 66 -24.59 19.35 -12.15
N LEU A 67 -23.50 18.93 -11.50
CA LEU A 67 -22.70 19.79 -10.62
C LEU A 67 -21.71 20.71 -11.37
N PHE A 68 -21.41 20.41 -12.64
CA PHE A 68 -20.35 21.10 -13.37
C PHE A 68 -20.62 22.60 -13.58
N PRO A 69 -21.82 23.05 -14.03
CA PRO A 69 -22.06 24.48 -14.23
C PRO A 69 -21.92 25.30 -12.94
N LYS A 70 -22.41 24.76 -11.81
CA LYS A 70 -22.31 25.40 -10.50
C LYS A 70 -20.85 25.47 -10.02
N ALA A 71 -20.11 24.39 -10.20
CA ALA A 71 -18.70 24.33 -9.81
C ALA A 71 -17.84 25.27 -10.67
N GLN A 72 -18.07 25.30 -11.99
CA GLN A 72 -17.36 26.19 -12.92
C GLN A 72 -17.59 27.66 -12.57
N LEU A 73 -18.84 28.07 -12.31
CA LEU A 73 -19.18 29.43 -11.88
C LEU A 73 -18.49 29.80 -10.55
N CYS A 74 -18.49 28.88 -9.59
CA CYS A 74 -17.81 29.08 -8.31
C CYS A 74 -16.30 29.30 -8.50
N VAL A 75 -15.66 28.47 -9.34
CA VAL A 75 -14.22 28.60 -9.63
C VAL A 75 -13.91 29.93 -10.32
N LEU A 76 -14.69 30.31 -11.32
CA LEU A 76 -14.52 31.58 -12.04
C LEU A 76 -14.62 32.80 -11.11
N ASN A 77 -15.56 32.78 -10.16
CA ASN A 77 -15.80 33.90 -9.27
C ASN A 77 -14.81 33.97 -8.09
N LYS A 78 -14.35 32.82 -7.58
CA LYS A 78 -13.49 32.75 -6.39
C LYS A 78 -12.00 32.64 -6.69
N PHE A 79 -11.64 32.28 -7.92
CA PHE A 79 -10.25 32.12 -8.36
C PHE A 79 -10.00 32.79 -9.72
N PRO A 80 -10.08 34.13 -9.80
CA PRO A 80 -9.85 34.86 -11.05
C PRO A 80 -8.43 34.65 -11.59
N ASP A 81 -7.46 34.41 -10.70
CA ASP A 81 -6.07 34.10 -11.03
C ASP A 81 -5.92 32.80 -11.82
N LEU A 82 -6.84 31.84 -11.66
CA LEU A 82 -6.80 30.60 -12.43
C LEU A 82 -7.15 30.82 -13.90
N GLN A 83 -7.75 31.96 -14.30
CA GLN A 83 -8.12 32.20 -15.69
C GLN A 83 -6.92 32.29 -16.65
N SER A 84 -5.78 32.78 -16.17
CA SER A 84 -4.54 32.86 -16.97
C SER A 84 -3.72 31.55 -16.94
N LYS A 85 -4.11 30.59 -16.11
CA LYS A 85 -3.36 29.35 -15.88
C LYS A 85 -3.71 28.21 -16.86
N PRO A 86 -2.84 27.18 -16.96
CA PRO A 86 -3.08 26.02 -17.81
C PRO A 86 -4.43 25.36 -17.52
N GLY A 87 -5.06 24.80 -18.55
CA GLY A 87 -6.39 24.19 -18.44
C GLY A 87 -6.48 23.05 -17.42
N ALA A 88 -5.36 22.36 -17.14
CA ALA A 88 -5.30 21.30 -16.13
C ALA A 88 -5.55 21.82 -14.71
N GLU A 89 -4.98 22.98 -14.33
CA GLU A 89 -5.20 23.56 -13.00
C GLU A 89 -6.68 23.94 -12.82
N LYS A 90 -7.27 24.57 -13.84
CA LYS A 90 -8.70 24.90 -13.87
C LYS A 90 -9.58 23.67 -13.72
N LEU A 91 -9.27 22.59 -14.45
CA LEU A 91 -9.98 21.32 -14.38
C LEU A 91 -10.00 20.79 -12.94
N TRP A 92 -8.85 20.70 -12.30
CA TRP A 92 -8.75 20.15 -10.94
C TRP A 92 -9.41 21.05 -9.88
N ALA A 93 -9.38 22.37 -10.05
CA ALA A 93 -10.17 23.27 -9.23
C ALA A 93 -11.68 23.01 -9.36
N VAL A 94 -12.18 22.84 -10.59
CA VAL A 94 -13.60 22.52 -10.86
C VAL A 94 -13.96 21.18 -10.25
N VAL A 95 -13.13 20.15 -10.44
CA VAL A 95 -13.35 18.81 -9.88
C VAL A 95 -13.38 18.85 -8.35
N ALA A 96 -12.47 19.58 -7.71
CA ALA A 96 -12.46 19.76 -6.26
C ALA A 96 -13.77 20.38 -5.77
N VAL A 97 -14.26 21.43 -6.44
CA VAL A 97 -15.54 22.07 -6.08
C VAL A 97 -16.72 21.13 -6.34
N MET A 98 -16.72 20.37 -7.43
CA MET A 98 -17.76 19.37 -7.69
C MET A 98 -17.81 18.30 -6.61
N VAL A 99 -16.65 17.82 -6.13
CA VAL A 99 -16.56 16.86 -5.02
C VAL A 99 -17.02 17.50 -3.70
N LEU A 100 -16.69 18.77 -3.44
CA LEU A 100 -17.20 19.49 -2.26
C LEU A 100 -18.72 19.71 -2.30
N PHE A 101 -19.29 19.89 -3.49
CA PHE A 101 -20.74 20.01 -3.70
C PHE A 101 -21.47 18.67 -3.75
N SER A 102 -20.75 17.55 -3.78
CA SER A 102 -21.36 16.23 -3.82
C SER A 102 -22.20 15.97 -2.57
N ALA A 103 -23.46 15.57 -2.76
CA ALA A 103 -24.30 15.14 -1.66
C ALA A 103 -24.06 13.66 -1.38
N SER A 104 -23.83 12.85 -2.41
CA SER A 104 -23.76 11.40 -2.27
C SER A 104 -22.46 10.82 -2.82
N VAL A 105 -22.16 9.59 -2.39
CA VAL A 105 -21.16 8.72 -3.03
C VAL A 105 -21.43 8.60 -4.53
N GLY A 106 -22.72 8.51 -4.92
CA GLY A 106 -23.13 8.42 -6.33
C GLY A 106 -22.74 9.65 -7.17
N ASP A 107 -22.74 10.84 -6.59
CA ASP A 107 -22.28 12.06 -7.28
C ASP A 107 -20.78 11.97 -7.57
N ILE A 108 -19.98 11.55 -6.59
CA ILE A 108 -18.54 11.35 -6.77
C ILE A 108 -18.27 10.22 -7.77
N GLN A 109 -19.02 9.12 -7.73
CA GLN A 109 -18.89 8.04 -8.71
C GLN A 109 -19.21 8.50 -10.14
N ARG A 110 -20.20 9.37 -10.34
CA ARG A 110 -20.49 9.95 -11.65
C ARG A 110 -19.35 10.85 -12.14
N ILE A 111 -18.75 11.65 -11.26
CA ILE A 111 -17.54 12.42 -11.58
C ILE A 111 -16.40 11.48 -12.00
N LEU A 112 -16.19 10.40 -11.23
CA LEU A 112 -15.15 9.39 -11.52
C LEU A 112 -15.39 8.67 -12.85
N ALA A 113 -16.63 8.37 -13.21
CA ALA A 113 -16.99 7.74 -14.48
C ALA A 113 -16.57 8.61 -15.68
N CYS A 114 -16.60 9.95 -15.55
CA CYS A 114 -16.11 10.85 -16.59
C CYS A 114 -14.61 10.65 -16.87
N PHE A 115 -13.81 10.33 -15.84
CA PHE A 115 -12.37 10.06 -15.99
C PHE A 115 -12.06 8.65 -16.49
N GLN A 116 -13.00 7.72 -16.38
CA GLN A 116 -12.87 6.34 -16.88
C GLN A 116 -13.26 6.21 -18.37
N SER A 117 -13.79 7.27 -18.97
CA SER A 117 -14.14 7.31 -20.39
C SER A 117 -12.89 7.19 -21.28
N PRO A 118 -13.00 6.54 -22.47
CA PRO A 118 -11.92 6.50 -23.46
C PRO A 118 -11.38 7.87 -23.90
N CYS A 119 -12.15 8.94 -23.72
CA CYS A 119 -11.72 10.31 -24.04
C CYS A 119 -10.81 10.94 -22.96
N SER A 120 -10.66 10.30 -21.80
CA SER A 120 -9.80 10.75 -20.71
C SER A 120 -8.38 10.21 -20.89
N ARG A 121 -7.39 11.10 -20.87
CA ARG A 121 -5.97 10.72 -20.78
C ARG A 121 -5.48 10.61 -19.32
N VAL A 122 -6.35 10.92 -18.35
CA VAL A 122 -6.03 10.89 -16.93
C VAL A 122 -6.17 9.47 -16.42
N ALA A 123 -5.12 8.94 -15.80
CA ALA A 123 -5.15 7.58 -15.27
C ALA A 123 -6.03 7.51 -14.00
N VAL A 124 -6.74 6.39 -13.78
CA VAL A 124 -7.58 6.18 -12.58
C VAL A 124 -6.80 6.47 -11.28
N LEU A 125 -5.53 6.07 -11.22
CA LEU A 125 -4.68 6.30 -10.05
C LEU A 125 -4.41 7.78 -9.75
N GLU A 126 -4.40 8.62 -10.79
CA GLU A 126 -4.19 10.05 -10.64
C GLU A 126 -5.41 10.71 -10.00
N VAL A 127 -6.62 10.28 -10.40
CA VAL A 127 -7.86 10.68 -9.75
C VAL A 127 -7.93 10.15 -8.31
N THR A 128 -7.49 8.91 -8.08
CA THR A 128 -7.34 8.33 -6.74
C THR A 128 -6.40 9.16 -5.85
N GLU A 129 -5.28 9.67 -6.39
CA GLU A 129 -4.36 10.56 -5.67
C GLU A 129 -5.05 11.87 -5.26
N VAL A 130 -5.77 12.51 -6.19
CA VAL A 130 -6.50 13.75 -5.92
C VAL A 130 -7.58 13.55 -4.85
N LEU A 131 -8.32 12.44 -4.91
CA LEU A 131 -9.30 12.11 -3.88
C LEU A 131 -8.65 11.84 -2.51
N HIS A 132 -7.50 11.16 -2.47
CA HIS A 132 -6.76 10.99 -1.21
C HIS A 132 -6.20 12.32 -0.67
N CYS A 133 -5.81 13.25 -1.54
CA CYS A 133 -5.43 14.61 -1.16
C CYS A 133 -6.59 15.31 -0.45
N MET A 134 -7.76 15.35 -1.09
CA MET A 134 -8.97 15.93 -0.50
C MET A 134 -9.36 15.25 0.82
N ALA A 135 -9.33 13.91 0.88
CA ALA A 135 -9.62 13.17 2.11
C ALA A 135 -8.64 13.52 3.25
N THR A 136 -7.33 13.60 2.97
CA THR A 136 -6.32 13.97 3.96
C THR A 136 -6.59 15.35 4.54
N LEU A 137 -6.85 16.34 3.68
CA LEU A 137 -7.14 17.71 4.10
C LEU A 137 -8.42 17.80 4.91
N LEU A 138 -9.53 17.21 4.44
CA LEU A 138 -10.81 17.22 5.14
C LEU A 138 -10.71 16.55 6.52
N PHE A 139 -9.94 15.45 6.62
CA PHE A 139 -9.69 14.77 7.89
C PHE A 139 -8.87 15.65 8.83
N ALA A 140 -7.81 16.31 8.33
CA ALA A 140 -6.96 17.20 9.12
C ALA A 140 -7.68 18.48 9.57
N MET A 141 -8.53 19.05 8.70
CA MET A 141 -9.38 20.19 9.03
C MET A 141 -10.31 19.86 10.20
N ARG A 142 -10.91 18.65 10.18
CA ARG A 142 -11.72 18.15 11.29
C ARG A 142 -10.92 17.95 12.56
N ASP A 143 -9.74 17.33 12.47
CA ASP A 143 -8.83 17.11 13.60
C ASP A 143 -8.46 18.44 14.30
N ARG A 144 -8.44 19.54 13.53
CA ARG A 144 -8.20 20.92 14.01
C ARG A 144 -9.46 21.70 14.34
N SER A 145 -10.61 21.04 14.45
CA SER A 145 -11.89 21.67 14.78
C SER A 145 -12.31 22.80 13.81
N ILE A 146 -11.93 22.70 12.53
CA ILE A 146 -12.46 23.56 11.47
C ILE A 146 -13.86 23.05 11.09
N PRO A 147 -14.89 23.91 11.03
CA PRO A 147 -16.28 23.49 10.82
C PRO A 147 -16.51 22.99 9.38
N ILE A 148 -16.40 21.68 9.18
CA ILE A 148 -16.67 21.00 7.91
C ILE A 148 -17.53 19.75 8.14
N SER A 149 -18.44 19.48 7.21
CA SER A 149 -19.27 18.28 7.27
C SER A 149 -18.44 17.00 7.10
N ASN A 150 -18.52 16.11 8.09
CA ASN A 150 -17.92 14.76 8.04
C ASN A 150 -18.40 13.93 6.84
N ARG A 151 -19.57 14.27 6.29
CA ARG A 151 -20.18 13.60 5.15
C ARG A 151 -19.26 13.58 3.92
N ILE A 152 -18.59 14.70 3.63
CA ILE A 152 -17.78 14.83 2.41
C ILE A 152 -16.56 13.91 2.51
N HIS A 153 -15.87 13.92 3.65
CA HIS A 153 -14.76 13.01 3.92
C HIS A 153 -15.20 11.54 3.79
N TYR A 154 -16.32 11.18 4.41
CA TYR A 154 -16.87 9.83 4.34
C TYR A 154 -17.19 9.42 2.89
N ASN A 155 -17.88 10.28 2.13
CA ASN A 155 -18.24 10.00 0.74
C ASN A 155 -16.99 9.73 -0.12
N ILE A 156 -15.96 10.59 0.01
CA ILE A 156 -14.69 10.41 -0.71
C ILE A 156 -14.03 9.09 -0.31
N PHE A 157 -13.89 8.83 1.00
CA PHE A 157 -13.21 7.64 1.48
C PHE A 157 -13.94 6.35 1.09
N TYR A 158 -15.28 6.36 1.11
CA TYR A 158 -16.08 5.23 0.68
C TYR A 158 -15.96 5.00 -0.83
N CYS A 159 -16.01 6.06 -1.66
CA CYS A 159 -15.71 5.97 -3.09
C CYS A 159 -14.32 5.37 -3.35
N LEU A 160 -13.30 5.83 -2.62
CA LEU A 160 -11.94 5.28 -2.71
C LEU A 160 -11.92 3.79 -2.36
N SER A 161 -12.61 3.36 -1.30
CA SER A 161 -12.70 1.94 -0.96
C SER A 161 -13.40 1.13 -2.05
N LEU A 162 -14.46 1.67 -2.66
CA LEU A 162 -15.15 1.01 -3.75
C LEU A 162 -14.22 0.88 -4.94
N MET A 163 -13.53 1.94 -5.36
CA MET A 163 -12.57 1.91 -6.47
C MET A 163 -11.47 0.86 -6.25
N GLU A 164 -10.94 0.77 -5.04
CA GLU A 164 -9.87 -0.17 -4.70
C GLU A 164 -10.34 -1.62 -4.65
N ASN A 165 -11.60 -1.85 -4.28
CA ASN A 165 -12.20 -3.18 -4.16
C ASN A 165 -12.99 -3.62 -5.41
N SER A 166 -13.27 -2.70 -6.35
CA SER A 166 -14.00 -2.99 -7.59
C SER A 166 -13.14 -3.71 -8.64
N CYS A 167 -11.85 -3.96 -8.37
CA CYS A 167 -10.95 -4.73 -9.23
C CYS A 167 -11.20 -6.25 -9.13
N GLY A 168 -12.45 -6.65 -9.37
CA GLY A 168 -12.93 -8.03 -9.33
C GLY A 168 -13.60 -8.51 -10.63
N ILE A 169 -13.77 -7.65 -11.64
CA ILE A 169 -14.35 -8.04 -12.93
C ILE A 169 -13.54 -7.38 -14.06
N VAL A 170 -12.47 -8.04 -14.49
CA VAL A 170 -11.86 -7.76 -15.79
C VAL A 170 -12.40 -8.82 -16.73
N GLN A 171 -13.33 -8.42 -17.60
CA GLN A 171 -13.61 -9.19 -18.82
C GLN A 171 -12.38 -9.12 -19.73
N PRO A 172 -12.02 -10.22 -20.43
CA PRO A 172 -10.92 -10.21 -21.37
C PRO A 172 -11.34 -9.38 -22.59
N LEU A 173 -10.73 -8.22 -22.80
CA LEU A 173 -10.84 -7.55 -24.10
C LEU A 173 -9.82 -8.16 -25.06
N GLU A 174 -10.33 -8.54 -26.22
CA GLU A 174 -9.71 -9.40 -27.21
C GLU A 174 -8.42 -8.85 -27.84
N GLU A 175 -7.50 -9.80 -27.97
CA GLU A 175 -6.41 -9.99 -28.93
C GLU A 175 -6.20 -8.95 -30.04
N GLY A 176 -5.00 -8.34 -30.02
CA GLY A 176 -4.27 -7.97 -31.24
C GLY A 176 -3.14 -8.97 -31.48
N ARG A 177 -3.42 -10.07 -32.21
CA ARG A 177 -2.41 -11.02 -32.67
C ARG A 177 -1.61 -10.41 -33.82
N VAL A 178 -0.29 -10.34 -33.66
CA VAL A 178 0.63 -10.29 -34.80
C VAL A 178 1.72 -11.32 -34.56
N ASN A 179 1.84 -12.27 -35.49
CA ASN A 179 2.87 -13.29 -35.49
C ASN A 179 4.25 -12.67 -35.66
N LEU A 180 5.26 -13.14 -34.91
CA LEU A 180 6.46 -13.76 -35.48
C LEU A 180 7.43 -14.27 -34.40
N CYS A 181 7.97 -15.46 -34.64
CA CYS A 181 9.32 -15.88 -34.23
C CYS A 181 10.18 -15.77 -35.50
N SER A 182 11.48 -15.44 -35.53
CA SER A 182 12.57 -15.76 -34.62
C SER A 182 13.77 -14.82 -34.86
N SER A 183 14.60 -14.71 -33.80
CA SER A 183 15.93 -14.07 -33.67
C SER A 183 15.93 -12.60 -33.22
N GLY A 184 16.54 -12.33 -32.06
CA GLY A 184 16.67 -10.98 -31.51
C GLY A 184 15.62 -10.68 -30.44
N GLY A 185 16.08 -10.20 -29.28
CA GLY A 185 15.30 -10.09 -28.05
C GLY A 185 13.98 -9.34 -28.26
N ALA A 186 12.87 -10.07 -28.14
CA ALA A 186 11.53 -9.53 -28.25
C ALA A 186 11.34 -8.38 -27.24
N ASP A 187 11.01 -7.20 -27.75
CA ASP A 187 10.52 -6.09 -26.95
C ASP A 187 9.17 -6.51 -26.35
N VAL A 188 9.22 -7.08 -25.15
CA VAL A 188 8.02 -7.43 -24.38
C VAL A 188 7.29 -6.13 -24.11
N LYS A 189 6.23 -5.86 -24.88
CA LYS A 189 5.40 -4.67 -24.69
C LYS A 189 4.78 -4.72 -23.31
N LEU A 190 5.35 -3.92 -22.41
CA LEU A 190 4.92 -3.84 -21.03
C LEU A 190 3.51 -3.23 -20.96
N THR A 191 2.68 -3.77 -20.09
CA THR A 191 1.38 -3.15 -19.82
C THR A 191 1.59 -1.78 -19.16
N HIS A 192 0.58 -0.93 -19.20
CA HIS A 192 0.67 0.40 -18.58
C HIS A 192 0.98 0.32 -17.07
N GLU A 193 0.45 -0.71 -16.38
CA GLU A 193 0.74 -0.99 -14.97
C GLU A 193 2.19 -1.40 -14.74
N GLN A 194 2.72 -2.28 -15.61
CA GLN A 194 4.13 -2.69 -15.55
C GLN A 194 5.05 -1.51 -15.82
N GLN A 195 4.77 -0.72 -16.86
CA GLN A 195 5.55 0.48 -17.20
C GLN A 195 5.57 1.47 -16.03
N ARG A 196 4.46 1.61 -15.30
CA ARG A 196 4.38 2.45 -14.10
C ARG A 196 5.26 1.93 -12.97
N ILE A 197 5.32 0.62 -12.76
CA ILE A 197 6.27 0.01 -11.81
C ILE A 197 7.71 0.34 -12.22
N LEU A 198 8.06 0.16 -13.49
CA LEU A 198 9.40 0.44 -14.00
C LEU A 198 9.77 1.93 -13.96
N ASN A 199 8.81 2.84 -14.12
CA ASN A 199 9.06 4.28 -14.06
C ASN A 199 9.20 4.80 -12.62
N HIS A 200 8.92 3.99 -11.62
CA HIS A 200 9.10 4.38 -10.22
C HIS A 200 10.45 3.93 -9.69
N ARG A 201 11.40 4.87 -9.60
CA ARG A 201 12.63 4.66 -8.83
C ARG A 201 12.29 4.59 -7.34
N ILE A 202 12.67 3.51 -6.68
CA ILE A 202 12.45 3.31 -5.25
C ILE A 202 13.60 3.97 -4.50
N GLU A 203 13.28 4.99 -3.69
CA GLU A 203 14.28 5.70 -2.88
C GLU A 203 14.56 4.99 -1.55
N PRO A 204 15.72 5.22 -0.91
CA PRO A 204 16.04 4.67 0.41
C PRO A 204 14.93 4.91 1.43
N GLY A 205 14.58 3.87 2.19
CA GLY A 205 13.49 3.92 3.18
C GLY A 205 12.07 3.79 2.61
N GLN A 206 11.89 3.68 1.29
CA GLN A 206 10.58 3.46 0.70
C GLN A 206 10.22 1.98 0.60
N THR A 207 9.01 1.63 1.04
CA THR A 207 8.40 0.32 0.79
C THR A 207 7.34 0.42 -0.30
N VAL A 208 7.38 -0.52 -1.24
CA VAL A 208 6.40 -0.66 -2.34
C VAL A 208 5.82 -2.07 -2.31
N LYS A 209 4.48 -2.16 -2.31
CA LYS A 209 3.74 -3.41 -2.41
C LYS A 209 3.11 -3.51 -3.80
N ILE A 210 3.46 -4.55 -4.55
CA ILE A 210 2.86 -4.84 -5.86
C ILE A 210 1.88 -5.99 -5.67
N MET A 211 0.60 -5.71 -5.85
CA MET A 211 -0.46 -6.72 -5.83
C MET A 211 -0.63 -7.27 -7.24
N ALA A 212 -0.53 -8.59 -7.40
CA ALA A 212 -0.62 -9.21 -8.71
C ALA A 212 -1.09 -10.67 -8.59
N PHE A 213 -2.05 -11.04 -9.42
CA PHE A 213 -2.63 -12.39 -9.45
C PHE A 213 -1.65 -13.42 -10.01
N ALA A 214 -1.99 -14.71 -9.86
CA ALA A 214 -1.22 -15.78 -10.48
C ALA A 214 -1.14 -15.55 -12.00
N GLY A 215 0.02 -15.82 -12.60
CA GLY A 215 0.22 -15.68 -14.05
C GLY A 215 0.42 -14.24 -14.58
N THR A 216 0.18 -13.18 -13.81
CA THR A 216 0.22 -11.78 -14.32
C THR A 216 1.62 -11.18 -14.47
N GLY A 217 2.66 -11.99 -14.66
CA GLY A 217 4.01 -11.49 -14.95
C GLY A 217 4.74 -10.79 -13.79
N LYS A 218 4.50 -11.17 -12.53
CA LYS A 218 5.24 -10.61 -11.37
C LYS A 218 6.76 -10.72 -11.54
N THR A 219 7.25 -11.92 -11.81
CA THR A 219 8.69 -12.18 -11.94
C THR A 219 9.28 -11.47 -13.15
N SER A 220 8.58 -11.45 -14.30
CA SER A 220 9.05 -10.73 -15.49
C SER A 220 9.11 -9.22 -15.25
N THR A 221 8.13 -8.66 -14.53
CA THR A 221 8.14 -7.24 -14.15
C THR A 221 9.34 -6.89 -13.27
N LEU A 222 9.67 -7.74 -12.28
CA LEU A 222 10.84 -7.54 -11.42
C LEU A 222 12.17 -7.69 -12.17
N VAL A 223 12.24 -8.60 -13.14
CA VAL A 223 13.42 -8.76 -14.01
C VAL A 223 13.64 -7.48 -14.82
N LYS A 224 12.60 -6.97 -15.48
CA LYS A 224 12.66 -5.71 -16.24
C LYS A 224 12.97 -4.49 -15.37
N TYR A 225 12.50 -4.47 -14.12
CA TYR A 225 12.88 -3.45 -13.16
C TYR A 225 14.39 -3.48 -12.87
N ALA A 226 14.95 -4.66 -12.58
CA ALA A 226 16.37 -4.81 -12.30
C ALA A 226 17.26 -4.53 -13.54
N GLU A 227 16.78 -4.85 -14.74
CA GLU A 227 17.44 -4.53 -16.01
C GLU A 227 17.48 -3.02 -16.29
N LYS A 228 16.46 -2.28 -15.85
CA LYS A 228 16.39 -0.82 -16.02
C LYS A 228 17.33 -0.07 -15.08
N PHE A 229 17.48 -0.55 -13.84
CA PHE A 229 18.31 0.06 -12.80
C PHE A 229 19.58 -0.76 -12.55
N GLN A 230 20.43 -0.89 -13.59
CA GLN A 230 21.63 -1.74 -13.55
C GLN A 230 22.69 -1.25 -12.55
N GLU A 231 22.64 0.02 -12.18
CA GLU A 231 23.53 0.62 -11.18
C GLU A 231 23.21 0.16 -9.75
N LEU A 232 22.00 -0.34 -9.52
CA LEU A 232 21.54 -0.80 -8.21
C LEU A 232 21.80 -2.29 -8.02
N LYS A 233 22.10 -2.67 -6.78
CA LYS A 233 22.21 -4.08 -6.36
C LYS A 233 20.89 -4.52 -5.74
N PHE A 234 20.36 -5.64 -6.21
CA PHE A 234 19.10 -6.19 -5.73
C PHE A 234 19.31 -7.52 -5.01
N LEU A 235 18.45 -7.78 -4.02
CA LEU A 235 18.32 -9.08 -3.37
C LEU A 235 16.91 -9.62 -3.63
N TYR A 236 16.82 -10.72 -4.37
CA TYR A 236 15.58 -11.46 -4.59
C TYR A 236 15.46 -12.58 -3.56
N LEU A 237 14.39 -12.56 -2.77
CA LEU A 237 14.09 -13.58 -1.74
C LEU A 237 12.84 -14.36 -2.09
N THR A 238 12.90 -15.68 -1.88
CA THR A 238 11.78 -16.59 -2.09
C THR A 238 11.81 -17.76 -1.08
N PHE A 239 10.68 -18.43 -0.87
CA PHE A 239 10.61 -19.60 -0.01
C PHE A 239 11.15 -20.86 -0.72
N ASN A 240 10.86 -21.00 -2.01
CA ASN A 240 11.12 -22.24 -2.74
C ASN A 240 12.48 -22.23 -3.44
N LYS A 241 13.30 -23.26 -3.19
CA LYS A 241 14.60 -23.43 -3.85
C LYS A 241 14.48 -23.46 -5.37
N ALA A 242 13.46 -24.14 -5.92
CA ALA A 242 13.20 -24.18 -7.36
C ALA A 242 12.95 -22.78 -7.96
N MET A 243 12.25 -21.90 -7.23
CA MET A 243 12.03 -20.51 -7.65
C MET A 243 13.31 -19.68 -7.58
N ALA A 244 14.15 -19.89 -6.56
CA ALA A 244 15.44 -19.21 -6.46
C ALA A 244 16.36 -19.61 -7.63
N GLU A 245 16.44 -20.90 -7.96
CA GLU A 245 17.25 -21.37 -9.10
C GLU A 245 16.71 -20.90 -10.45
N LYS A 246 15.37 -20.87 -10.62
CA LYS A 246 14.76 -20.27 -11.82
C LYS A 246 15.07 -18.78 -11.90
N ALA A 247 14.96 -18.05 -10.80
CA ALA A 247 15.28 -16.63 -10.72
C ALA A 247 16.74 -16.35 -11.10
N LYS A 248 17.70 -17.12 -10.58
CA LYS A 248 19.13 -16.98 -10.93
C LYS A 248 19.41 -17.04 -12.44
N LYS A 249 18.61 -17.80 -13.20
CA LYS A 249 18.77 -17.93 -14.65
C LYS A 249 18.16 -16.77 -15.45
N VAL A 250 17.18 -16.06 -14.87
CA VAL A 250 16.38 -15.06 -15.59
C VAL A 250 16.72 -13.64 -15.16
N PHE A 251 17.09 -13.42 -13.90
CA PHE A 251 17.45 -12.08 -13.42
C PHE A 251 18.85 -11.66 -13.92
N PRO A 252 19.06 -10.34 -14.13
CA PRO A 252 20.36 -9.79 -14.48
C PRO A 252 21.39 -9.94 -13.36
N ARG A 253 22.68 -9.76 -13.72
CA ARG A 253 23.84 -9.99 -12.83
C ARG A 253 23.86 -9.12 -11.57
N ASN A 254 23.17 -7.98 -11.58
CA ASN A 254 23.04 -7.10 -10.42
C ASN A 254 22.05 -7.62 -9.36
N VAL A 255 21.44 -8.79 -9.55
CA VAL A 255 20.46 -9.38 -8.63
C VAL A 255 21.01 -10.66 -7.99
N THR A 256 21.10 -10.65 -6.67
CA THR A 256 21.40 -11.87 -5.89
C THR A 256 20.10 -12.59 -5.55
N CYS A 257 19.92 -13.82 -6.04
CA CYS A 257 18.73 -14.63 -5.77
C CYS A 257 19.01 -15.66 -4.66
N LYS A 258 18.29 -15.59 -3.55
CA LYS A 258 18.43 -16.49 -2.40
C LYS A 258 17.07 -16.96 -1.87
N THR A 259 17.08 -18.06 -1.11
CA THR A 259 15.95 -18.38 -0.26
C THR A 259 16.13 -17.71 1.09
N PHE A 260 15.06 -17.53 1.86
CA PHE A 260 15.16 -17.02 3.24
C PHE A 260 16.14 -17.87 4.07
N HIS A 261 16.04 -19.20 3.95
CA HIS A 261 16.95 -20.13 4.61
C HIS A 261 18.41 -19.98 4.14
N SER A 262 18.68 -19.82 2.85
CA SER A 262 20.07 -19.68 2.37
C SER A 262 20.68 -18.32 2.69
N LEU A 263 19.85 -17.28 2.83
CA LEU A 263 20.28 -15.99 3.36
C LEU A 263 20.70 -16.11 4.82
N ALA A 264 19.83 -16.65 5.68
CA ALA A 264 20.11 -16.84 7.11
C ALA A 264 21.26 -17.82 7.36
N PHE A 265 21.35 -18.91 6.59
CA PHE A 265 22.43 -19.87 6.71
C PHE A 265 23.80 -19.24 6.39
N GLY A 266 23.84 -18.33 5.42
CA GLY A 266 25.05 -17.60 5.05
C GLY A 266 25.51 -16.59 6.11
N SER A 267 24.60 -15.97 6.85
CA SER A 267 24.96 -15.00 7.89
C SER A 267 25.28 -15.64 9.24
N ILE A 268 24.44 -16.57 9.71
CA ILE A 268 24.55 -17.14 11.06
C ILE A 268 24.59 -18.67 11.07
N GLY A 269 23.91 -19.33 10.14
CA GLY A 269 23.76 -20.78 10.18
C GLY A 269 25.09 -21.55 10.05
N ARG A 270 26.09 -21.00 9.35
CA ARG A 270 27.43 -21.59 9.28
C ARG A 270 28.09 -21.69 10.66
N HIS A 271 28.00 -20.65 11.49
CA HIS A 271 28.55 -20.65 12.85
C HIS A 271 27.93 -21.74 13.73
N TYR A 272 26.61 -21.97 13.61
CA TYR A 272 25.94 -23.04 14.33
C TYR A 272 26.28 -24.43 13.78
N LYS A 273 26.43 -24.55 12.45
CA LYS A 273 26.83 -25.82 11.80
C LYS A 273 28.22 -26.24 12.24
N ASP A 274 29.18 -25.32 12.23
CA ASP A 274 30.58 -25.61 12.57
C ASP A 274 30.72 -26.00 14.06
N LYS A 275 29.84 -25.49 14.92
CA LYS A 275 29.75 -25.88 16.34
C LYS A 275 28.95 -27.17 16.58
N GLY A 276 28.42 -27.81 15.52
CA GLY A 276 27.54 -28.98 15.66
C GLY A 276 26.20 -28.71 16.35
N LYS A 277 25.79 -27.43 16.43
CA LYS A 277 24.58 -26.98 17.14
C LYS A 277 23.41 -26.68 16.20
N LEU A 278 23.59 -26.83 14.89
CA LEU A 278 22.54 -26.58 13.91
C LEU A 278 21.62 -27.79 13.81
N ASN A 279 20.34 -27.58 14.11
CA ASN A 279 19.32 -28.58 13.86
C ASN A 279 18.76 -28.42 12.43
N PHE A 280 18.69 -29.51 11.68
CA PHE A 280 18.18 -29.54 10.30
C PHE A 280 16.68 -29.89 10.23
N SER A 281 16.09 -30.31 11.35
CA SER A 281 14.67 -30.60 11.46
C SER A 281 13.96 -29.57 12.34
N LYS A 282 12.64 -29.51 12.21
CA LYS A 282 11.79 -28.71 13.12
C LYS A 282 12.07 -29.18 14.55
N MET A 283 12.21 -28.24 15.47
CA MET A 283 12.41 -28.54 16.88
C MET A 283 11.27 -29.45 17.37
N SER A 284 11.61 -30.66 17.79
CA SER A 284 10.61 -31.63 18.22
C SER A 284 10.10 -31.25 19.61
N VAL A 285 8.77 -31.24 19.76
CA VAL A 285 8.12 -31.11 21.07
C VAL A 285 8.67 -32.12 22.07
N TYR A 286 8.98 -33.33 21.59
CA TYR A 286 9.58 -34.38 22.40
C TYR A 286 10.96 -33.96 22.93
N SER A 287 11.84 -33.42 22.08
CA SER A 287 13.16 -32.92 22.50
C SER A 287 13.06 -31.76 23.49
N ILE A 288 12.11 -30.83 23.26
CA ILE A 288 11.86 -29.72 24.19
C ILE A 288 11.41 -30.27 25.55
N SER A 289 10.54 -31.28 25.57
CA SER A 289 9.97 -31.82 26.82
C SER A 289 11.03 -32.34 27.79
N PHE A 290 12.18 -32.84 27.30
CA PHE A 290 13.30 -33.27 28.14
C PHE A 290 14.07 -32.13 28.82
N LEU A 291 13.94 -30.90 28.31
CA LEU A 291 14.60 -29.72 28.88
C LEU A 291 13.71 -29.03 29.92
N LEU A 292 12.46 -29.48 30.09
CA LEU A 292 11.48 -28.88 30.97
C LEU A 292 11.38 -29.66 32.28
N GLN A 293 11.20 -28.93 33.38
CA GLN A 293 10.90 -29.53 34.68
C GLN A 293 9.42 -29.96 34.75
N ASN A 294 9.08 -30.89 35.66
CA ASN A 294 7.67 -31.16 35.94
C ASN A 294 7.04 -29.99 36.71
N ARG A 295 5.83 -29.61 36.33
CA ARG A 295 4.92 -28.82 37.17
C ARG A 295 3.72 -29.71 37.50
N LYS A 296 3.16 -29.57 38.71
CA LYS A 296 2.01 -30.37 39.14
C LYS A 296 0.90 -30.27 38.08
N ASP A 297 0.32 -31.42 37.75
CA ASP A 297 -0.85 -31.59 36.87
C ASP A 297 -0.69 -31.32 35.36
N GLN A 298 0.53 -31.11 34.85
CA GLN A 298 0.80 -30.97 33.40
C GLN A 298 1.83 -31.97 32.88
N SER A 299 1.50 -32.65 31.77
CA SER A 299 2.48 -33.48 31.07
C SER A 299 3.59 -32.63 30.43
N LEU A 300 4.83 -33.13 30.46
CA LEU A 300 5.99 -32.48 29.83
C LEU A 300 5.78 -32.25 28.33
N PHE A 301 5.04 -33.14 27.67
CA PHE A 301 4.71 -33.00 26.26
C PHE A 301 3.82 -31.78 25.99
N ILE A 302 2.80 -31.55 26.81
CA ILE A 302 1.92 -30.38 26.69
C ILE A 302 2.71 -29.09 26.94
N ARG A 303 3.57 -29.09 27.97
CA ARG A 303 4.47 -27.95 28.22
C ARG A 303 5.42 -27.71 27.05
N GLY A 304 6.02 -28.77 26.50
CA GLY A 304 6.87 -28.67 25.31
C GLY A 304 6.14 -28.11 24.10
N LYS A 305 4.86 -28.44 23.94
CA LYS A 305 4.01 -27.90 22.87
C LYS A 305 3.76 -26.40 23.07
N MET A 306 3.47 -25.97 24.30
CA MET A 306 3.30 -24.55 24.62
C MET A 306 4.58 -23.76 24.34
N VAL A 307 5.74 -24.26 24.79
CA VAL A 307 7.04 -23.64 24.53
C VAL A 307 7.33 -23.57 23.03
N SER A 308 7.08 -24.64 22.28
CA SER A 308 7.24 -24.64 20.82
C SER A 308 6.36 -23.57 20.16
N GLN A 309 5.12 -23.40 20.60
CA GLN A 309 4.21 -22.38 20.07
C GLN A 309 4.68 -20.97 20.43
N THR A 310 5.14 -20.75 21.67
CA THR A 310 5.71 -19.47 22.11
C THR A 310 6.90 -19.08 21.25
N LEU A 311 7.82 -20.01 20.99
CA LEU A 311 8.97 -19.76 20.12
C LEU A 311 8.57 -19.46 18.67
N GLU A 312 7.57 -20.16 18.11
CA GLU A 312 7.05 -19.87 16.78
C GLU A 312 6.42 -18.47 16.69
N ASN A 313 5.65 -18.08 17.71
CA ASN A 313 5.05 -16.75 17.79
C ASN A 313 6.14 -15.67 17.89
N PHE A 314 7.16 -15.90 18.73
CA PHE A 314 8.30 -14.99 18.84
C PHE A 314 9.06 -14.85 17.51
N PHE A 315 9.40 -15.97 16.84
CA PHE A 315 10.11 -15.92 15.55
C PHE A 315 9.31 -15.31 14.40
N SER A 316 8.00 -15.13 14.58
CA SER A 316 7.12 -14.42 13.63
C SER A 316 6.79 -12.99 14.06
N SER A 317 7.27 -12.55 15.21
CA SER A 317 7.12 -11.19 15.73
C SER A 317 8.25 -10.26 15.25
N SER A 318 8.11 -8.97 15.54
CA SER A 318 9.17 -7.96 15.41
C SER A 318 9.91 -7.69 16.72
N ASP A 319 9.61 -8.43 17.78
CA ASP A 319 10.13 -8.17 19.12
C ASP A 319 11.56 -8.67 19.27
N GLU A 320 12.38 -7.96 20.05
CA GLU A 320 13.78 -8.33 20.28
C GLU A 320 13.93 -9.44 21.33
N GLU A 321 12.96 -9.56 22.23
CA GLU A 321 12.95 -10.51 23.35
C GLU A 321 11.60 -11.24 23.47
N ILE A 322 11.63 -12.41 24.10
CA ILE A 322 10.40 -13.20 24.34
C ILE A 322 9.61 -12.52 25.47
N CYS A 323 8.45 -11.97 25.13
CA CYS A 323 7.47 -11.44 26.09
C CYS A 323 6.26 -12.36 26.33
N GLU A 324 5.41 -12.01 27.29
CA GLU A 324 4.19 -12.77 27.65
C GLU A 324 3.19 -12.90 26.49
N GLU A 325 3.19 -11.96 25.53
CA GLU A 325 2.27 -11.93 24.39
C GLU A 325 2.53 -13.07 23.40
N HIS A 326 3.76 -13.58 23.34
CA HIS A 326 4.09 -14.75 22.52
C HIS A 326 3.48 -16.04 23.04
N THR A 327 3.12 -16.10 24.33
CA THR A 327 2.58 -17.32 24.93
C THR A 327 1.11 -17.50 24.53
N PRO A 328 0.71 -18.68 24.02
CA PRO A 328 -0.67 -18.93 23.63
C PRO A 328 -1.64 -18.62 24.77
N LEU A 329 -2.83 -18.11 24.42
CA LEU A 329 -3.90 -17.85 25.39
C LEU A 329 -4.52 -19.14 25.92
N TRP A 330 -4.56 -20.17 25.09
CA TRP A 330 -5.25 -21.43 25.35
C TRP A 330 -4.38 -22.62 24.99
N PHE A 331 -4.51 -23.71 25.73
CA PHE A 331 -3.87 -24.98 25.44
C PHE A 331 -4.81 -26.15 25.72
N LYS A 332 -4.49 -27.34 25.18
CA LYS A 332 -5.20 -28.59 25.50
C LYS A 332 -4.47 -29.31 26.64
N ASN A 333 -5.17 -29.58 27.72
CA ASN A 333 -4.65 -30.32 28.87
C ASN A 333 -4.49 -31.82 28.57
N THR A 334 -3.99 -32.59 29.54
CA THR A 334 -3.71 -34.04 29.39
C THR A 334 -4.96 -34.87 29.13
N HIS A 335 -6.13 -34.34 29.49
CA HIS A 335 -7.44 -34.93 29.27
C HIS A 335 -8.11 -34.43 27.97
N GLY A 336 -7.40 -33.63 27.16
CA GLY A 336 -7.88 -33.08 25.89
C GLY A 336 -8.82 -31.87 26.02
N GLN A 337 -9.05 -31.37 27.23
CA GLN A 337 -9.89 -30.19 27.50
C GLN A 337 -9.11 -28.90 27.24
N MET A 338 -9.81 -27.87 26.77
CA MET A 338 -9.21 -26.54 26.54
C MET A 338 -9.14 -25.77 27.86
N GLU A 339 -7.94 -25.33 28.23
CA GLU A 339 -7.68 -24.52 29.41
C GLU A 339 -6.98 -23.22 29.04
N GLN A 340 -7.20 -22.17 29.83
CA GLN A 340 -6.55 -20.89 29.65
C GLN A 340 -5.18 -20.90 30.34
N VAL A 341 -4.16 -20.41 29.65
CA VAL A 341 -2.82 -20.27 30.24
C VAL A 341 -2.84 -19.19 31.31
N SER A 342 -2.47 -19.53 32.54
CA SER A 342 -2.46 -18.61 33.67
C SER A 342 -1.37 -17.55 33.51
N ARG A 343 -1.51 -16.38 34.15
CA ARG A 343 -0.48 -15.32 34.08
C ARG A 343 0.86 -15.78 34.66
N GLU A 344 0.84 -16.63 35.67
CA GLU A 344 2.04 -17.20 36.29
C GLU A 344 2.80 -18.15 35.36
N GLU A 345 2.09 -18.83 34.45
CA GLU A 345 2.70 -19.67 33.42
C GLU A 345 3.33 -18.87 32.29
N LYS A 346 2.92 -17.61 32.10
CA LYS A 346 3.46 -16.72 31.06
C LYS A 346 4.74 -16.00 31.48
N LYS A 347 5.03 -15.93 32.79
CA LYS A 347 6.20 -15.23 33.30
C LYS A 347 7.49 -15.88 32.79
N VAL A 348 8.28 -15.10 32.06
CA VAL A 348 9.66 -15.43 31.68
C VAL A 348 10.55 -15.00 32.84
N SER A 349 11.18 -15.95 33.54
CA SER A 349 12.01 -15.71 34.72
C SER A 349 13.50 -15.83 34.42
#